data_AF-A0A0A9WS53-F1
#
_entry.id   AF-A0A0A9WS53-F1
#
_cell.length_a   1.000
_cell.length_b   1.000
_cell.length_c   1.000
_cell.angle_alpha   90.00
_cell.angle_beta   90.00
_cell.angle_gamma   90.00
#
_symmetry.space_group_name_H-M   'P 1'
#
loop_
_entity.id
_entity.type
_entity.pdbx_description
1 polymer ?
#
loop_
_entity_poly.entity_id
_entity_poly.type
_entity_poly.pdbx_seq_one_letter_code
_entity_poly.pdbx_strand_id
1 'polypeptide(L)'
;NVEVSISLFINRVSAVDESKEEISLEVFLQVYWEDTRINITEELSDTEDHLELTWDKEQKFWIPDLYIRQLRDMKVLSLFQEMTSVRIYRNQTMRVSIG
;
A
#
# COMPACT_ATOMS: atom_id res chain seq x y z
N ASN A 1 20.20 -1.06 4.33
CA ASN A 1 19.04 -0.64 5.17
C ASN A 1 17.99 -0.14 4.20
N VAL A 2 16.75 -0.62 4.27
CA VAL A 2 15.69 -0.21 3.34
C VAL A 2 14.88 0.88 4.02
N GLU A 3 14.76 2.03 3.38
CA GLU A 3 13.86 3.09 3.84
C GLU A 3 12.45 2.80 3.35
N VAL A 4 11.50 2.77 4.29
CA VAL A 4 10.09 2.55 3.98
C VAL A 4 9.33 3.81 4.38
N SER A 5 8.78 4.49 3.39
CA SER A 5 7.92 5.66 3.57
C SER A 5 6.47 5.23 3.61
N ILE A 6 5.72 5.71 4.60
CA ILE A 6 4.31 5.38 4.80
C ILE A 6 3.50 6.67 4.75
N SER A 7 2.44 6.68 3.95
CA SER A 7 1.47 7.76 3.88
C SER A 7 0.09 7.22 4.23
N LEU A 8 -0.61 7.91 5.13
CA LEU A 8 -1.95 7.56 5.56
C LEU A 8 -2.90 8.71 5.21
N PHE A 9 -3.81 8.47 4.29
CA PHE A 9 -4.86 9.42 3.95
C PHE A 9 -6.14 9.05 4.67
N ILE A 10 -6.59 9.91 5.59
CA ILE A 10 -7.82 9.69 6.36
C ILE A 10 -8.99 10.24 5.57
N ASN A 11 -9.85 9.35 5.07
CA ASN A 11 -11.08 9.71 4.38
C ASN A 11 -12.12 10.22 5.37
N ARG A 12 -12.27 9.50 6.49
CA ARG A 12 -13.31 9.77 7.49
C ARG A 12 -12.93 9.24 8.86
N VAL A 13 -13.32 9.99 9.88
CA VAL A 13 -13.44 9.48 11.26
C VAL A 13 -14.86 8.95 11.43
N SER A 14 -15.00 7.62 11.48
CA SER A 14 -16.31 6.95 11.47
C SER A 14 -16.96 6.88 12.85
N ALA A 15 -16.16 6.78 13.92
CA ALA A 15 -16.65 6.75 15.29
C ALA A 15 -15.54 7.10 16.30
N VAL A 16 -15.94 7.61 17.45
CA VAL A 16 -15.10 7.80 18.63
C VAL A 16 -15.86 7.23 19.83
N ASP A 17 -15.27 6.29 20.57
CA ASP A 17 -15.80 5.74 21.81
C ASP A 17 -14.83 6.10 22.94
N GLU A 18 -15.13 7.19 23.65
CA GLU A 18 -14.31 7.69 24.75
C GLU A 18 -14.26 6.72 25.93
N SER A 19 -15.33 5.95 26.15
CA SER A 19 -15.39 4.99 27.26
C SER A 19 -14.43 3.81 27.08
N LYS A 20 -14.14 3.47 25.82
CA LYS A 20 -13.19 2.40 25.45
C LYS A 20 -11.83 2.92 24.98
N GLU A 21 -11.69 4.24 24.87
CA GLU A 21 -10.53 4.92 24.27
C GLU A 21 -10.26 4.44 22.83
N GLU A 22 -11.31 4.37 22.01
CA GLU A 22 -11.24 3.87 20.63
C GLU A 22 -11.61 4.94 19.60
N ILE A 23 -10.93 4.89 18.44
CA ILE A 23 -11.28 5.67 17.25
C ILE A 23 -11.36 4.74 16.04
N SER A 24 -12.42 4.90 15.24
CA SER A 24 -12.61 4.17 13.98
C SER A 24 -12.31 5.10 12.80
N LEU A 25 -11.38 4.69 11.94
CA LEU A 25 -10.92 5.48 10.80
C LEU A 25 -11.15 4.72 9.49
N GLU A 26 -11.63 5.43 8.47
CA GLU A 26 -11.57 4.98 7.08
C GLU A 26 -10.36 5.65 6.42
N VAL A 27 -9.43 4.84 5.94
CA VAL A 27 -8.12 5.31 5.48
C VAL A 27 -7.73 4.68 4.16
N PHE A 28 -6.97 5.41 3.34
CA PHE A 28 -6.12 4.83 2.30
C PHE A 28 -4.68 4.81 2.80
N LEU A 29 -4.07 3.63 2.79
CA LEU A 29 -2.68 3.42 3.17
C LEU A 29 -1.83 3.33 1.91
N GLN A 30 -0.71 4.05 1.88
CA GLN A 30 0.27 3.97 0.82
C GLN A 30 1.65 3.71 1.41
N VAL A 31 2.36 2.77 0.78
CA VAL A 31 3.66 2.31 1.24
C VAL A 31 4.63 2.42 0.08
N TYR A 32 5.78 3.01 0.34
CA TYR A 32 6.81 3.28 -0.65
C TYR A 32 8.14 2.74 -0.16
N TRP A 33 8.85 2.04 -1.02
CA TRP A 33 10.24 1.62 -0.78
C TRP A 33 10.97 1.51 -2.11
N GLU A 34 12.29 1.54 -2.08
CA GLU A 34 13.13 1.27 -3.25
C GLU A 34 13.60 -0.19 -3.24
N ASP A 35 13.46 -0.90 -4.37
CA ASP A 35 13.97 -2.26 -4.52
C ASP A 35 14.85 -2.38 -5.78
N THR A 36 16.16 -2.37 -5.57
CA THR A 36 17.16 -2.40 -6.66
C THR A 36 17.22 -3.74 -7.41
N ARG A 37 16.51 -4.78 -6.96
CA ARG A 37 16.43 -6.07 -7.64
C ARG A 37 15.41 -6.07 -8.77
N ILE A 38 14.53 -5.07 -8.80
CA ILE A 38 13.44 -4.98 -9.77
C ILE A 38 13.81 -3.91 -10.79
N ASN A 39 14.06 -4.34 -12.03
CA ASN A 39 14.24 -3.45 -13.16
C ASN A 39 13.11 -3.65 -14.15
N ILE A 40 12.42 -2.56 -14.51
CA ILE A 40 11.28 -2.57 -15.44
C ILE A 40 11.55 -1.74 -16.71
N THR A 41 12.80 -1.35 -16.95
CA THR A 41 13.14 -0.48 -18.08
C THR A 41 12.87 -1.10 -19.44
N GLU A 42 12.83 -2.44 -19.54
CA GLU A 42 12.58 -3.14 -20.81
C GLU A 42 11.09 -3.29 -21.10
N GLU A 43 10.26 -3.22 -20.07
CA GLU A 43 8.80 -3.40 -20.10
C GLU A 43 8.04 -2.08 -20.31
N LEU A 44 8.69 -0.94 -20.10
CA LEU A 44 8.07 0.38 -20.24
C LEU A 44 8.37 1.01 -21.61
N SER A 45 7.36 1.63 -22.22
CA SER A 45 7.59 2.53 -23.35
C SER A 45 8.33 3.80 -22.92
N ASP A 46 8.93 4.54 -23.86
CA ASP A 46 9.62 5.82 -23.57
C ASP A 46 8.73 6.87 -22.89
N THR A 47 7.41 6.73 -23.01
CA THR A 47 6.41 7.63 -22.43
C THR A 47 5.92 7.23 -21.04
N GLU A 48 6.16 5.99 -20.60
CA GLU A 48 5.66 5.47 -19.32
C GLU A 48 6.72 5.54 -18.23
N ASP A 49 6.35 6.05 -17.07
CA ASP A 49 7.22 6.16 -15.89
C ASP A 49 7.02 5.01 -14.89
N HIS A 50 5.93 4.24 -15.03
CA HIS A 50 5.60 3.16 -14.12
C HIS A 50 4.81 2.02 -14.78
N LEU A 51 4.92 0.84 -14.18
CA LEU A 51 4.10 -0.34 -14.46
C LEU A 51 3.07 -0.51 -13.34
N GLU A 52 1.79 -0.63 -13.69
CA GLU A 52 0.72 -0.92 -12.75
C GLU A 52 0.37 -2.41 -12.77
N LEU A 53 0.45 -3.04 -11.60
CA LEU A 53 0.14 -4.45 -11.39
C LEU A 53 -1.13 -4.57 -10.55
N THR A 54 -2.02 -5.44 -10.99
CA THR A 54 -3.12 -5.93 -10.16
C THR A 54 -2.55 -6.79 -9.05
N TRP A 55 -3.04 -6.60 -7.82
CA TRP A 55 -2.65 -7.46 -6.70
C TRP A 55 -3.10 -8.90 -6.95
N ASP A 56 -2.13 -9.81 -7.04
CA ASP A 56 -2.33 -11.25 -7.13
C ASP A 56 -1.70 -11.94 -5.91
N LYS A 57 -2.24 -13.11 -5.54
CA LYS A 57 -1.84 -13.89 -4.36
C LYS A 57 -0.42 -14.44 -4.45
N GLU A 58 0.16 -14.51 -5.64
CA GLU A 58 1.54 -14.97 -5.87
C GLU A 58 2.50 -13.79 -6.12
N GLN A 59 2.55 -12.81 -5.21
CA GLN A 59 3.57 -11.76 -5.33
C GLN A 59 4.97 -12.36 -5.19
N LYS A 60 5.79 -12.19 -6.24
CA LYS A 60 7.16 -12.71 -6.31
C LYS A 60 8.21 -11.74 -5.76
N PHE A 61 7.80 -10.53 -5.37
CA PHE A 61 8.68 -9.50 -4.83
C PHE A 61 8.49 -9.34 -3.31
N TRP A 62 9.53 -8.83 -2.67
CA TRP A 62 9.51 -8.57 -1.24
C TRP A 62 8.62 -7.36 -0.92
N ILE A 63 7.89 -7.43 0.19
CA ILE A 63 7.01 -6.38 0.69
C ILE A 63 7.35 -6.16 2.17
N PRO A 64 7.43 -4.91 2.66
CA PRO A 64 7.64 -4.65 4.07
C PRO A 64 6.47 -5.16 4.93
N ASP A 65 6.81 -5.74 6.08
CA ASP A 65 5.87 -6.25 7.07
C ASP A 65 5.31 -5.12 7.94
N LEU A 66 4.18 -4.54 7.50
CA LEU A 66 3.53 -3.47 8.25
C LEU A 66 2.53 -4.01 9.27
N TYR A 67 2.63 -3.53 10.50
CA TYR A 67 1.67 -3.83 11.56
C TYR A 67 1.34 -2.57 12.37
N ILE A 68 0.08 -2.44 12.77
CA ILE A 68 -0.40 -1.34 13.61
C ILE A 68 -0.55 -1.88 15.03
N ARG A 69 0.32 -1.43 15.94
CA ARG A 69 0.42 -1.95 17.32
C ARG A 69 -0.87 -1.88 18.14
N GLN A 70 -1.65 -0.82 17.98
CA GLN A 70 -2.87 -0.56 18.75
C GLN A 70 -4.13 -0.91 17.97
N LEU A 71 -4.00 -1.67 16.88
CA LEU A 71 -5.13 -2.10 16.08
C LEU A 71 -5.96 -3.11 16.86
N ARG A 72 -7.23 -2.77 17.10
CA ARG A 72 -8.20 -3.71 17.71
C ARG A 72 -8.91 -4.52 16.64
N ASP A 73 -9.33 -3.87 15.56
CA ASP A 73 -9.97 -4.49 14.41
C ASP A 73 -9.58 -3.76 13.13
N MET A 74 -9.53 -4.49 12.02
CA MET A 74 -9.31 -3.94 10.68
C MET A 74 -10.18 -4.67 9.68
N LYS A 75 -10.89 -3.89 8.88
CA LYS A 75 -11.65 -4.39 7.75
C LYS A 75 -11.14 -3.76 6.47
N VAL A 76 -10.50 -4.56 5.63
CA VAL A 76 -10.16 -4.18 4.25
C VAL A 76 -11.42 -4.35 3.40
N LEU A 77 -11.82 -3.31 2.69
CA LEU A 77 -13.03 -3.33 1.89
C LEU A 77 -12.78 -4.12 0.60
N SER A 78 -13.48 -5.23 0.41
CA SER A 78 -13.49 -6.00 -0.84
C SER A 78 -14.90 -5.95 -1.41
N LEU A 79 -15.14 -5.10 -2.41
CA LEU A 79 -16.42 -5.05 -3.11
C LEU A 79 -16.47 -6.06 -4.26
N PHE A 80 -15.35 -6.26 -4.98
CA PHE A 80 -15.26 -7.22 -6.10
C PHE A 80 -13.84 -7.80 -6.33
N GLN A 81 -12.81 -7.03 -6.00
CA GLN A 81 -11.39 -7.39 -6.05
C GLN A 81 -10.70 -6.73 -4.85
N GLU A 82 -9.60 -7.28 -4.34
CA GLU A 82 -8.81 -6.58 -3.31
C GLU A 82 -8.43 -5.20 -3.88
N MET A 83 -8.81 -4.12 -3.18
CA MET A 83 -8.47 -2.73 -3.57
C MET A 83 -7.00 -2.44 -3.26
N THR A 84 -6.14 -3.35 -3.66
CA THR A 84 -4.70 -3.21 -3.54
C THR A 84 -4.12 -3.11 -4.95
N SER A 85 -3.35 -2.05 -5.17
CA SER A 85 -2.60 -1.87 -6.42
C SER A 85 -1.13 -1.73 -6.10
N VAL A 86 -0.30 -2.29 -6.99
CA VAL A 86 1.16 -2.12 -6.93
C VAL A 86 1.60 -1.34 -8.15
N ARG A 87 2.35 -0.27 -7.92
CA ARG A 87 3.04 0.45 -8.98
C ARG A 87 4.53 0.32 -8.80
N ILE A 88 5.21 0.00 -9.88
CA ILE A 88 6.67 -0.07 -9.94
C ILE A 88 7.09 1.06 -10.85
N TYR A 89 7.87 2.00 -10.32
CA TYR A 89 8.37 3.15 -11.08
C TYR A 89 9.73 2.83 -11.71
N ARG A 90 10.07 3.53 -12.79
CA ARG A 90 11.34 3.37 -13.53
C ARG A 90 12.57 3.60 -12.65
N ASN A 91 12.45 4.42 -11.61
CA ASN A 91 13.50 4.66 -10.62
C ASN A 91 13.59 3.57 -9.54
N GLN A 92 12.99 2.39 -9.76
CA GLN A 92 12.96 1.25 -8.82
C GLN A 92 12.17 1.53 -7.53
N THR A 93 11.40 2.63 -7.49
CA THR A 93 10.45 2.87 -6.39
C THR A 93 9.26 1.95 -6.57
N MET A 94 8.95 1.17 -5.54
CA MET A 94 7.72 0.43 -5.40
C MET A 94 6.71 1.23 -4.60
N ARG A 95 5.45 1.15 -5.01
CA ARG A 95 4.32 1.73 -4.29
C ARG A 95 3.22 0.71 -4.17
N VAL A 96 2.81 0.42 -2.93
CA VAL A 96 1.60 -0.34 -2.64
C VAL A 96 0.55 0.62 -2.11
N SER A 97 -0.66 0.57 -2.67
CA SER A 97 -1.81 1.33 -2.19
C SER A 97 -2.89 0.36 -1.71
N ILE A 98 -3.38 0.53 -0.49
CA ILE A 98 -4.42 -0.31 0.15
C ILE A 98 -5.59 0.60 0.56
N GLY A 99 -6.82 0.19 0.24
CA GLY A 99 -8.05 0.91 0.56
C GLY A 99 -9.19 0.03 1.02
#